data_AF-A0A2R6KPX2-F1
#
_entry.id   AF-A0A2R6KPX2-F1
#
_cell.length_a   1.000
_cell.length_b   1.000
_cell.length_c   1.000
_cell.angle_alpha   90.00
_cell.angle_beta   90.00
_cell.angle_gamma   90.00
#
_symmetry.space_group_name_H-M   'P 1'
#
loop_
_entity.id
_entity.type
_entity.pdbx_description
1 polymer ?
#
loop_
_entity_poly.entity_id
_entity_poly.type
_entity_poly.pdbx_seq_one_letter_code
_entity_poly.pdbx_strand_id
1 'polypeptide(L)'
;MGYACPVCDDPQVNARHLANHLAFTAILGDEGHEAWLDDHAPTWADDGERELAATVREFADEETYPQVFEDTTEERAEREGGRSGELFESEGHAHGGPQPHGHSHDQRLPPQADLDVDEDTEAVLAEARELTKEMLGDSDE
;
A
#
# COMPACT_ATOMS: atom_id res chain seq x y z
N MET A 1 19.33 -0.41 -12.67
CA MET A 1 20.42 -0.92 -11.83
C MET A 1 20.07 -0.62 -10.39
N GLY A 2 20.04 -1.64 -9.56
CA GLY A 2 19.84 -1.51 -8.12
C GLY A 2 21.17 -1.35 -7.39
N TYR A 3 21.12 -1.36 -6.07
CA TYR A 3 22.30 -1.32 -5.22
C TYR A 3 22.13 -2.30 -4.06
N ALA A 4 23.19 -2.98 -3.66
CA ALA A 4 23.18 -3.79 -2.44
C ALA A 4 23.41 -2.89 -1.22
N CYS A 5 22.71 -3.18 -0.11
CA CYS A 5 23.02 -2.54 1.15
C CYS A 5 24.40 -3.02 1.66
N PRO A 6 25.36 -2.12 1.96
CA PRO A 6 26.70 -2.52 2.39
C PRO A 6 26.77 -3.14 3.81
N VAL A 7 25.64 -3.16 4.53
CA VAL A 7 25.55 -3.69 5.90
C VAL A 7 24.87 -5.06 5.94
N CYS A 8 23.75 -5.23 5.23
CA CYS A 8 22.94 -6.45 5.25
C CYS A 8 22.83 -7.17 3.90
N ASP A 9 23.49 -6.67 2.86
CA ASP A 9 23.44 -7.18 1.48
C ASP A 9 22.05 -7.16 0.83
N ASP A 10 21.03 -6.56 1.47
CA ASP A 10 19.68 -6.50 0.88
C ASP A 10 19.67 -5.63 -0.40
N PRO A 11 19.18 -6.17 -1.52
CA PRO A 11 19.14 -5.42 -2.78
C PRO A 11 18.09 -4.32 -2.72
N GLN A 12 18.41 -3.16 -3.29
CA GLN A 12 17.57 -1.97 -3.34
C GLN A 12 17.37 -1.52 -4.78
N VAL A 13 16.16 -1.05 -5.12
CA VAL A 13 15.79 -0.75 -6.51
C VAL A 13 16.62 0.40 -7.11
N ASN A 14 17.04 1.36 -6.29
CA ASN A 14 17.91 2.47 -6.68
C ASN A 14 18.56 3.13 -5.46
N ALA A 15 19.49 4.06 -5.69
CA ALA A 15 20.24 4.76 -4.65
C ALA A 15 19.36 5.53 -3.64
N ARG A 16 18.18 6.04 -4.06
CA ARG A 16 17.23 6.69 -3.13
C ARG A 16 16.60 5.69 -2.17
N HIS A 17 16.22 4.51 -2.66
CA HIS A 17 15.71 3.44 -1.80
C HIS A 17 16.79 2.94 -0.84
N LEU A 18 18.04 2.83 -1.31
CA LEU A 18 19.16 2.48 -0.47
C LEU A 18 19.41 3.52 0.64
N ALA A 19 19.40 4.81 0.30
CA ALA A 19 19.53 5.89 1.29
C ALA A 19 18.44 5.81 2.37
N ASN A 20 17.19 5.62 1.98
CA ASN A 20 16.09 5.47 2.92
C ASN A 20 16.22 4.20 3.77
N HIS A 21 16.61 3.07 3.16
CA HIS A 21 16.81 1.81 3.87
C HIS A 21 17.87 1.96 4.97
N LEU A 22 19.02 2.58 4.66
CA LEU A 22 20.06 2.86 5.64
C LEU A 22 19.56 3.77 6.76
N ALA A 23 18.98 4.93 6.40
CA ALA A 23 18.55 5.93 7.38
C ALA A 23 17.44 5.41 8.30
N PHE A 24 16.40 4.77 7.76
CA PHE A 24 15.30 4.25 8.59
C PHE A 24 15.75 3.10 9.48
N THR A 25 16.60 2.20 8.98
CA THR A 25 17.09 1.07 9.77
C THR A 25 17.97 1.56 10.92
N ALA A 26 18.83 2.56 10.68
CA ALA A 26 19.58 3.24 11.74
C ALA A 26 18.66 3.93 12.77
N ILE A 27 17.66 4.70 12.32
CA ILE A 27 16.69 5.38 13.21
C ILE A 27 15.89 4.37 14.05
N LEU A 28 15.62 3.18 13.53
CA LEU A 28 14.94 2.09 14.25
C LEU A 28 15.86 1.39 15.27
N GLY A 29 17.12 1.80 15.37
CA GLY A 29 18.08 1.36 16.38
C GLY A 29 19.02 0.25 15.93
N ASP A 30 19.20 0.04 14.62
CA ASP A 30 20.25 -0.86 14.15
C ASP A 30 21.62 -0.18 14.17
N GLU A 31 22.45 -0.59 15.13
CA GLU A 31 23.78 -0.03 15.36
C GLU A 31 24.72 -0.23 14.17
N GLY A 32 24.53 -1.28 13.37
CA GLY A 32 25.36 -1.56 12.19
C GLY A 32 25.12 -0.54 11.08
N HIS A 33 23.85 -0.22 10.83
CA HIS A 33 23.46 0.81 9.86
C HIS A 33 23.82 2.20 10.35
N GLU A 34 23.64 2.50 11.64
CA GLU A 34 24.01 3.79 12.23
C GLU A 34 25.54 4.00 12.17
N ALA A 35 26.34 3.04 12.61
CA ALA A 35 27.80 3.15 12.56
C ALA A 35 28.33 3.29 11.13
N TRP A 36 27.74 2.57 10.17
CA TRP A 36 28.12 2.71 8.78
C TRP A 36 27.82 4.11 8.24
N LEU A 37 26.66 4.68 8.58
CA LEU A 37 26.27 6.03 8.21
C LEU A 37 27.16 7.08 8.87
N ASP A 38 27.49 6.93 10.15
CA ASP A 38 28.38 7.87 10.85
C ASP A 38 29.78 7.90 10.25
N ASP A 39 30.29 6.75 9.77
CA ASP A 39 31.61 6.66 9.14
C ASP A 39 31.64 7.21 7.70
N HIS A 40 30.61 6.97 6.90
CA HIS A 40 30.61 7.25 5.45
C HIS A 40 29.80 8.49 5.06
N ALA A 41 28.83 8.88 5.88
CA ALA A 41 27.93 10.00 5.66
C ALA A 41 27.59 10.70 7.00
N PRO A 42 28.56 11.32 7.69
CA PRO A 42 28.38 11.85 9.05
C PRO A 42 27.31 12.96 9.19
N THR A 43 26.83 13.52 8.07
CA THR A 43 25.74 14.50 8.02
C THR A 43 24.38 13.88 7.72
N TRP A 44 24.28 12.55 7.66
CA TRP A 44 23.08 11.82 7.22
C TRP A 44 21.81 12.17 7.99
N ALA A 45 21.95 12.55 9.27
CA ALA A 45 20.82 12.91 10.12
C ALA A 45 20.17 14.25 9.71
N ASP A 46 20.93 15.14 9.08
CA ASP A 46 20.48 16.44 8.59
C ASP A 46 20.20 16.43 7.07
N ASP A 47 20.80 15.48 6.35
CA ASP A 47 20.68 15.35 4.89
C ASP A 47 19.31 14.78 4.48
N GLY A 48 18.76 15.32 3.40
CA GLY A 48 17.59 14.74 2.75
C GLY A 48 17.94 13.48 1.95
N GLU A 49 16.93 12.65 1.65
CA GLU A 49 17.08 11.41 0.86
C GLU A 49 17.94 11.56 -0.40
N ARG A 50 17.78 12.67 -1.14
CA ARG A 50 18.53 12.91 -2.38
C ARG A 50 20.01 13.18 -2.14
N GLU A 51 20.32 13.90 -1.07
CA GLU A 51 21.69 14.24 -0.68
C GLU A 51 22.38 12.97 -0.18
N LEU A 52 21.72 12.24 0.72
CA LEU A 52 22.21 10.96 1.23
C LEU A 52 22.41 9.94 0.09
N ALA A 53 21.48 9.83 -0.86
CA ALA A 53 21.63 8.95 -2.02
C ALA A 53 22.83 9.30 -2.90
N ALA A 54 23.20 10.58 -2.99
CA ALA A 54 24.36 11.00 -3.76
C ALA A 54 25.67 10.58 -3.08
N THR A 55 25.71 10.58 -1.75
CA THR A 55 26.84 10.08 -0.95
C THR A 55 26.91 8.56 -0.99
N VAL A 56 25.80 7.88 -0.68
CA VAL A 56 25.76 6.41 -0.53
C VAL A 56 26.11 5.68 -1.83
N ARG A 57 25.71 6.18 -3.01
CA ARG A 57 26.04 5.56 -4.30
C ARG A 57 27.56 5.48 -4.56
N GLU A 58 28.37 6.29 -3.88
CA GLU A 58 29.83 6.26 -4.05
C GLU A 58 30.47 5.08 -3.31
N PHE A 59 29.74 4.50 -2.35
CA PHE A 59 30.21 3.41 -1.49
C PHE A 59 29.49 2.08 -1.73
N ALA A 60 28.31 2.11 -2.34
CA ALA A 60 27.49 0.92 -2.56
C ALA A 60 27.71 0.31 -3.95
N ASP A 61 27.86 -1.01 -4.00
CA ASP A 61 27.99 -1.76 -5.24
C ASP A 61 26.68 -1.79 -6.03
N GLU A 62 26.76 -1.57 -7.34
CA GLU A 62 25.62 -1.73 -8.25
C GLU A 62 25.27 -3.21 -8.41
N GLU A 63 24.01 -3.56 -8.15
CA GLU A 63 23.52 -4.94 -8.28
C GLU A 63 22.23 -5.02 -9.11
N THR A 64 21.99 -6.19 -9.71
CA THR A 64 20.72 -6.48 -10.37
C THR A 64 19.66 -6.78 -9.32
N TYR A 65 18.70 -5.87 -9.17
CA TYR A 65 17.54 -6.09 -8.33
C TYR A 65 16.65 -7.19 -8.94
N PRO A 66 16.40 -8.32 -8.23
CA PRO A 66 15.58 -9.40 -8.75
C PRO A 66 14.11 -8.96 -8.80
N GLN A 67 13.59 -8.72 -10.00
CA GLN A 67 12.16 -8.50 -10.23
C GLN A 67 11.45 -9.85 -10.16
N VAL A 68 10.97 -10.24 -8.97
CA VAL A 68 10.29 -11.54 -8.73
C VAL A 68 8.79 -11.53 -9.03
N PHE A 69 8.23 -10.38 -9.40
CA PHE A 69 6.86 -10.26 -9.89
C PHE A 69 6.90 -9.99 -11.39
N GLU A 70 6.44 -10.98 -12.16
CA GLU A 70 6.08 -10.78 -13.55
C GLU A 70 4.95 -9.74 -13.62
N ASP A 71 5.01 -8.87 -14.62
CA ASP A 71 4.10 -7.76 -14.85
C ASP A 71 2.63 -8.23 -14.85
N THR A 72 1.96 -8.15 -13.69
CA THR A 72 0.56 -8.56 -13.53
C THR A 72 -0.41 -7.65 -14.28
N THR A 73 0.08 -6.66 -15.04
CA THR A 73 -0.73 -5.77 -15.85
C THR A 73 -0.94 -6.30 -17.28
N GLU A 74 -0.21 -7.35 -17.70
CA GLU A 74 -0.38 -7.96 -19.02
C GLU A 74 -1.74 -8.68 -19.17
N GLU A 75 -2.39 -9.09 -18.06
CA GLU A 75 -3.76 -9.66 -18.08
C GLU A 75 -4.88 -8.59 -18.07
N ARG A 76 -4.63 -7.39 -18.61
CA ARG A 76 -5.69 -6.40 -18.91
C ARG A 76 -5.77 -6.02 -20.39
N ALA A 77 -5.10 -6.73 -21.29
CA ALA A 77 -5.10 -6.38 -22.71
C ALA A 77 -6.30 -6.92 -23.54
N GLU A 78 -7.20 -7.75 -22.99
CA GLU A 78 -8.34 -8.30 -23.76
C GLU A 78 -9.72 -8.21 -23.06
N ARG A 79 -9.96 -7.16 -22.27
CA ARG A 79 -11.34 -6.71 -22.02
C ARG A 79 -11.57 -5.42 -22.78
N GLU A 80 -12.15 -5.56 -23.97
CA GLU A 80 -12.71 -4.43 -24.71
C GLU A 80 -13.69 -3.66 -23.81
N GLY A 81 -13.42 -2.36 -23.65
CA GLY A 81 -14.42 -1.37 -23.24
C GLY A 81 -14.58 -1.13 -21.74
N GLY A 82 -13.77 -0.24 -21.18
CA GLY A 82 -14.03 0.35 -19.86
C GLY A 82 -12.81 1.05 -19.29
N ARG A 83 -12.39 2.14 -19.93
CA ARG A 83 -11.31 3.00 -19.42
C ARG A 83 -11.87 3.74 -18.21
N SER A 84 -11.25 3.52 -17.06
CA SER A 84 -11.34 4.35 -15.87
C SER A 84 -10.94 5.79 -16.26
N GLY A 85 -11.93 6.65 -16.49
CA GLY A 85 -11.67 8.02 -16.96
C GLY A 85 -12.87 8.97 -16.95
N GLU A 86 -14.11 8.48 -16.86
CA GLU A 86 -15.31 9.34 -17.00
C GLU A 86 -15.98 9.75 -15.67
N LEU A 87 -15.28 9.68 -14.54
CA LEU A 87 -15.85 10.06 -13.24
C LEU A 87 -15.63 11.52 -12.84
N PHE A 88 -14.86 12.31 -13.60
CA PHE A 88 -14.64 13.74 -13.28
C PHE A 88 -14.47 14.60 -14.53
N GLU A 89 -15.53 14.79 -15.32
CA GLU A 89 -15.70 16.01 -16.13
C GLU A 89 -17.15 16.51 -15.98
N SER A 90 -17.37 17.36 -14.98
CA SER A 90 -18.59 18.15 -14.85
C SER A 90 -18.58 19.26 -15.90
N GLU A 91 -19.54 19.25 -16.84
CA GLU A 91 -20.59 20.29 -16.94
C GLU A 91 -21.47 20.06 -18.20
N GLY A 92 -22.61 19.40 -17.99
CA GLY A 92 -23.92 19.68 -18.61
C GLY A 92 -24.14 19.50 -20.12
N HIS A 93 -24.97 18.50 -20.51
CA HIS A 93 -26.05 18.69 -21.51
C HIS A 93 -27.13 17.57 -21.51
N ALA A 94 -28.31 17.97 -21.03
CA ALA A 94 -29.68 17.62 -21.39
C ALA A 94 -30.07 16.21 -21.93
N HIS A 95 -30.80 15.52 -21.05
CA HIS A 95 -31.82 14.48 -21.18
C HIS A 95 -32.50 14.23 -22.54
N GLY A 96 -32.50 12.94 -22.95
CA GLY A 96 -33.42 12.37 -23.91
C GLY A 96 -33.80 10.91 -23.59
N GLY A 97 -34.86 10.72 -22.79
CA GLY A 97 -35.69 9.52 -22.77
C GLY A 97 -35.37 8.44 -21.70
N PRO A 98 -36.31 8.09 -20.80
CA PRO A 98 -36.13 7.00 -19.85
C PRO A 98 -36.47 5.66 -20.51
N GLN A 99 -35.44 4.89 -20.90
CA GLN A 99 -35.59 3.43 -21.03
C GLN A 99 -35.42 2.84 -19.63
N PRO A 100 -36.43 2.14 -19.07
CA PRO A 100 -36.28 1.49 -17.77
C PRO A 100 -35.47 0.21 -17.97
N HIS A 101 -34.15 0.29 -17.81
CA HIS A 101 -33.36 -0.91 -17.55
C HIS A 101 -33.55 -1.28 -16.09
N GLY A 102 -34.62 -2.04 -15.84
CA GLY A 102 -34.79 -2.78 -14.60
C GLY A 102 -33.65 -3.80 -14.49
N HIS A 103 -32.58 -3.42 -13.81
CA HIS A 103 -31.63 -4.41 -13.30
C HIS A 103 -32.31 -5.14 -12.15
N SER A 104 -32.97 -6.26 -12.49
CA SER A 104 -33.30 -7.28 -11.50
C SER A 104 -31.98 -7.73 -10.88
N HIS A 105 -31.73 -7.29 -9.65
CA HIS A 105 -30.67 -7.82 -8.80
C HIS A 105 -31.05 -9.23 -8.35
N ASP A 106 -31.11 -10.18 -9.30
CA ASP A 106 -31.08 -11.60 -8.97
C ASP A 106 -29.61 -12.04 -8.82
N GLN A 107 -28.91 -11.35 -7.92
CA GLN A 107 -27.70 -11.90 -7.32
C GLN A 107 -28.21 -12.83 -6.24
N ARG A 108 -28.54 -14.06 -6.64
CA ARG A 108 -28.83 -15.13 -5.70
C ARG A 108 -27.59 -15.28 -4.82
N LEU A 109 -27.64 -14.68 -3.64
CA LEU A 109 -26.65 -14.93 -2.61
C LEU A 109 -26.57 -16.46 -2.44
N PRO A 110 -25.36 -17.05 -2.33
CA PRO A 110 -25.26 -18.43 -1.91
C PRO A 110 -26.10 -18.60 -0.64
N PRO A 111 -26.82 -19.74 -0.45
CA PRO A 111 -27.53 -19.97 0.79
C PRO A 111 -26.55 -19.69 1.93
N GLN A 112 -26.96 -18.80 2.83
CA GLN A 112 -26.18 -18.48 4.02
C GLN A 112 -25.74 -19.82 4.59
N ALA A 113 -24.44 -20.02 4.77
CA ALA A 113 -23.97 -21.21 5.45
C ALA A 113 -24.71 -21.22 6.79
N ASP A 114 -25.48 -22.28 7.06
CA ASP A 114 -26.10 -22.50 8.34
C ASP A 114 -24.95 -22.72 9.34
N LEU A 115 -24.41 -21.62 9.85
CA LEU A 115 -23.40 -21.64 10.89
C LEU A 115 -24.17 -21.94 12.17
N ASP A 116 -23.84 -23.06 12.82
CA ASP A 116 -24.25 -23.31 14.20
C ASP A 116 -23.59 -22.25 15.08
N VAL A 117 -24.32 -21.14 15.31
CA VAL A 117 -23.91 -20.08 16.22
C VAL A 117 -24.22 -20.55 17.64
N ASP A 118 -23.19 -20.86 18.40
CA ASP A 118 -23.32 -21.15 19.83
C ASP A 118 -23.65 -19.87 20.63
N GLU A 119 -24.12 -20.06 21.87
CA GLU A 119 -24.55 -18.97 22.75
C GLU A 119 -23.42 -17.98 23.07
N ASP A 120 -22.17 -18.45 23.16
CA ASP A 120 -21.01 -17.59 23.39
C ASP A 120 -20.73 -16.71 22.16
N THR A 121 -20.84 -17.27 20.95
CA THR A 121 -20.69 -16.52 19.69
C THR A 121 -21.80 -15.47 19.54
N GLU A 122 -23.04 -15.79 19.91
CA GLU A 122 -24.14 -14.81 19.88
C GLU A 122 -23.91 -13.66 20.88
N ALA A 123 -23.42 -13.97 22.09
CA ALA A 123 -23.07 -12.98 23.11
C ALA A 123 -21.96 -12.02 22.64
N VAL A 124 -20.88 -12.54 22.04
CA VAL A 124 -19.78 -11.72 21.52
C VAL A 124 -20.24 -10.80 20.40
N LEU A 125 -21.10 -11.30 19.48
CA LEU A 125 -21.64 -10.47 18.40
C LEU A 125 -22.59 -9.38 18.91
N ALA A 126 -23.32 -9.63 19.99
CA ALA A 126 -24.17 -8.63 20.62
C ALA A 126 -23.34 -7.52 21.29
N GLU A 127 -22.30 -7.89 22.04
CA GLU A 127 -21.37 -6.95 22.69
C GLU A 127 -20.65 -6.07 21.66
N ALA A 128 -20.11 -6.68 20.60
CA ALA A 128 -19.43 -5.92 19.53
C ALA A 128 -20.35 -4.89 18.87
N ARG A 129 -21.64 -5.22 18.70
CA ARG A 129 -22.64 -4.31 18.14
C ARG A 129 -22.99 -3.17 19.11
N GLU A 130 -22.99 -3.42 20.41
CA GLU A 130 -23.21 -2.39 21.44
C GLU A 130 -22.04 -1.40 21.46
N LEU A 131 -20.81 -1.87 21.54
CA LEU A 131 -19.61 -1.03 21.49
C LEU A 131 -19.56 -0.16 20.23
N THR A 132 -19.97 -0.73 19.08
CA THR A 132 -20.05 0.02 17.82
C THR A 132 -21.09 1.14 17.88
N LYS A 133 -22.23 0.92 18.54
CA LYS A 133 -23.26 1.95 18.73
C LYS A 133 -22.81 3.04 19.68
N GLU A 134 -22.10 2.69 20.75
CA GLU A 134 -21.54 3.66 21.69
C GLU A 134 -20.51 4.55 21.00
N MET A 135 -19.55 3.96 20.26
CA MET A 135 -18.55 4.74 19.50
C MET A 135 -19.20 5.68 18.47
N LEU A 136 -20.27 5.24 17.81
CA LEU A 136 -20.97 6.06 16.81
C LEU A 136 -21.81 7.16 17.49
N GLY A 137 -22.47 6.87 18.61
CA GLY A 137 -23.27 7.83 19.36
C GLY A 137 -22.44 8.91 20.06
N ASP A 138 -21.23 8.59 20.53
CA ASP A 138 -20.27 9.55 21.11
C ASP A 138 -19.68 10.50 20.05
N SER A 139 -19.80 10.16 18.76
CA SER A 139 -19.32 10.98 17.64
C SER A 139 -20.33 12.03 17.15
N ASP A 140 -21.58 11.96 17.60
CA ASP A 140 -22.69 12.85 17.19
C ASP A 140 -23.04 13.94 18.24
N GLU A 141 -22.23 14.11 19.30
CA GLU A 141 -22.35 15.19 20.31
C GLU A 141 -21.20 16.21 20.29
#